data_AF-A0A522C8Q5-F1
#
_entry.id   AF-A0A522C8Q5-F1
#
_cell.length_a   1.000
_cell.length_b   1.000
_cell.length_c   1.000
_cell.angle_alpha   90.00
_cell.angle_beta   90.00
_cell.angle_gamma   90.00
#
_symmetry.space_group_name_H-M   'P 1'
#
loop_
_entity.id
_entity.type
_entity.pdbx_description
1 polymer ?
#
loop_
_entity_poly.entity_id
_entity_poly.type
_entity_poly.pdbx_seq_one_letter_code
_entity_poly.pdbx_strand_id
1 'polypeptide(L)'
;MDTASSIAPATSARGRTGPLLALALAATTAFSLLAPATASAPGPVVHVVVTAAQDGAVGVASAVRAVLAAGGAVDAELPLVGGVSATLPAGAVLPPSFVVAEDRPMHLAGTSAAGVANSTVRQVLGMGVPAGEGAGVTVAVVDTGVDEVADLAGRVEHAGVIGDDGDEYGHGTFVAGLIAGDGSLSGGRYAGVAPAASILDVRVADSEGSSNLSLVLLGLQKVLAHG
;
A
#
# COMPACT_ATOMS: atom_id res chain seq x y z
N MET A 1 9.57 -63.97 -9.69
CA MET A 1 9.03 -64.78 -10.80
C MET A 1 8.97 -63.85 -12.00
N ASP A 2 9.77 -63.92 -13.03
CA ASP A 2 10.95 -64.68 -13.47
C ASP A 2 11.46 -63.83 -14.67
N THR A 3 12.75 -63.47 -14.76
CA THR A 3 13.75 -64.13 -15.64
C THR A 3 13.22 -64.44 -17.05
N ALA A 4 13.85 -64.15 -18.18
CA ALA A 4 15.22 -63.87 -18.64
C ALA A 4 15.06 -63.20 -20.04
N SER A 5 16.05 -62.59 -20.73
CA SER A 5 17.31 -63.13 -21.24
C SER A 5 18.02 -61.97 -21.95
N SER A 6 19.33 -61.66 -21.83
CA SER A 6 20.57 -62.45 -21.82
C SER A 6 21.32 -62.40 -23.18
N ILE A 7 22.58 -61.94 -23.09
CA ILE A 7 23.79 -62.26 -23.91
C ILE A 7 24.15 -61.38 -25.12
N ALA A 8 25.26 -60.64 -24.94
CA ALA A 8 26.19 -60.09 -25.95
C ALA A 8 27.18 -61.19 -26.45
N PRO A 9 28.08 -60.98 -27.45
CA PRO A 9 29.32 -60.22 -27.19
C PRO A 9 29.97 -59.53 -28.42
N ALA A 10 31.08 -58.87 -28.09
CA ALA A 10 31.97 -58.00 -28.84
C ALA A 10 32.63 -58.57 -30.12
N THR A 11 33.08 -57.66 -30.98
CA THR A 11 34.34 -57.82 -31.73
C THR A 11 35.13 -56.51 -31.76
N SER A 12 36.42 -56.68 -31.50
CA SER A 12 37.49 -55.69 -31.42
C SER A 12 38.16 -55.52 -32.79
N ALA A 13 38.56 -54.30 -33.15
CA ALA A 13 39.62 -54.09 -34.12
C ALA A 13 40.46 -52.86 -33.72
N ARG A 14 41.76 -53.11 -33.57
CA ARG A 14 42.80 -52.19 -33.11
C ARG A 14 43.76 -51.93 -34.26
N GLY A 15 44.23 -50.68 -34.41
CA GLY A 15 45.39 -50.29 -35.23
C GLY A 15 45.09 -49.12 -36.17
N ARG A 16 45.96 -48.13 -36.43
CA ARG A 16 47.30 -47.75 -35.97
C ARG A 16 47.58 -46.39 -36.66
N THR A 17 48.01 -45.39 -35.89
CA THR A 17 49.03 -44.34 -36.20
C THR A 17 49.01 -43.54 -37.52
N GLY A 18 48.96 -42.21 -37.39
CA GLY A 18 49.54 -41.25 -38.36
C GLY A 18 49.10 -39.79 -38.13
N PRO A 19 49.99 -38.80 -37.95
CA PRO A 19 49.62 -37.43 -37.61
C PRO A 19 49.37 -36.60 -38.88
N LEU A 20 48.30 -35.80 -38.91
CA LEU A 20 48.13 -34.76 -39.92
C LEU A 20 47.84 -33.42 -39.27
N LEU A 21 48.84 -32.56 -39.47
CA LEU A 21 48.94 -31.14 -39.24
C LEU A 21 47.71 -30.42 -39.82
N ALA A 22 46.80 -29.93 -38.97
CA ALA A 22 45.70 -29.07 -39.38
C ALA A 22 45.99 -27.63 -38.96
N LEU A 23 46.21 -26.80 -39.98
CA LEU A 23 46.43 -25.36 -39.95
C LEU A 23 45.21 -24.65 -39.33
N ALA A 24 45.36 -24.10 -38.12
CA ALA A 24 44.32 -23.31 -37.47
C ALA A 24 44.24 -21.91 -38.10
N LEU A 25 43.18 -21.66 -38.88
CA LEU A 25 42.84 -20.33 -39.36
C LEU A 25 42.17 -19.56 -38.21
N ALA A 26 42.90 -18.62 -37.61
CA ALA A 26 42.40 -17.75 -36.55
C ALA A 26 41.35 -16.77 -37.11
N ALA A 27 40.07 -17.06 -36.91
CA ALA A 27 39.01 -16.08 -37.06
C ALA A 27 38.87 -15.29 -35.75
N THR A 28 39.53 -14.13 -35.68
CA THR A 28 39.36 -13.16 -34.59
C THR A 28 37.99 -12.51 -34.71
N THR A 29 36.98 -13.10 -34.06
CA THR A 29 35.76 -12.37 -33.71
C THR A 29 36.09 -11.55 -32.47
N ALA A 30 36.11 -10.22 -32.61
CA ALA A 30 36.18 -9.32 -31.48
C ALA A 30 34.87 -9.43 -30.71
N PHE A 31 34.80 -10.38 -29.78
CA PHE A 31 33.73 -10.44 -28.79
C PHE A 31 34.04 -9.33 -27.77
N SER A 32 33.50 -8.13 -28.00
CA SER A 32 33.50 -7.09 -26.99
C SER A 32 32.78 -7.66 -25.77
N LEU A 33 33.52 -8.01 -24.73
CA LEU A 33 32.96 -8.25 -23.40
C LEU A 33 32.36 -6.92 -22.96
N LEU A 34 31.07 -6.74 -23.23
CA LEU A 34 30.25 -5.79 -22.52
C LEU A 34 30.23 -6.30 -21.07
N ALA A 35 31.10 -5.74 -20.24
CA ALA A 35 31.05 -5.98 -18.81
C ALA A 35 29.60 -5.76 -18.37
N PRO A 36 28.99 -6.67 -17.57
CA PRO A 36 27.69 -6.37 -17.00
C PRO A 36 27.84 -5.02 -16.29
N ALA A 37 27.04 -4.04 -16.68
CA ALA A 37 26.94 -2.79 -15.96
C ALA A 37 26.66 -3.20 -14.51
N THR A 38 27.66 -3.06 -13.64
CA THR A 38 27.46 -3.26 -12.22
C THR A 38 26.43 -2.21 -11.86
N ALA A 39 25.18 -2.64 -11.69
CA ALA A 39 24.15 -1.80 -11.11
C ALA A 39 24.76 -1.32 -9.80
N SER A 40 25.17 -0.05 -9.77
CA SER A 40 25.65 0.57 -8.54
C SER A 40 24.51 0.37 -7.55
N ALA A 41 24.82 -0.22 -6.39
CA ALA A 41 23.83 -0.39 -5.35
C ALA A 41 23.14 0.98 -5.18
N PRO A 42 21.80 1.05 -5.28
CA PRO A 42 21.11 2.33 -5.21
C PRO A 42 21.59 3.02 -3.93
N GLY A 43 22.07 4.26 -4.08
CA GLY A 43 22.45 5.08 -2.95
C GLY A 43 21.26 5.23 -1.98
N PRO A 44 21.47 5.79 -0.78
CA PRO A 44 20.36 6.03 0.15
C PRO A 44 19.23 6.77 -0.57
N VAL A 45 18.00 6.31 -0.40
CA VAL A 45 16.79 6.90 -1.00
C VAL A 45 15.91 7.53 0.08
N VAL A 46 15.05 8.46 -0.33
CA VAL A 46 14.10 9.15 0.56
C VAL A 46 12.70 9.08 -0.07
N HIS A 47 11.70 8.74 0.74
CA HIS A 47 10.30 8.77 0.35
C HIS A 47 9.74 10.18 0.50
N VAL A 48 9.12 10.68 -0.56
CA VAL A 48 8.66 12.05 -0.67
C VAL A 48 7.30 12.15 -1.35
N VAL A 49 6.58 13.22 -1.01
CA VAL A 49 5.43 13.70 -1.78
C VAL A 49 5.88 14.93 -2.56
N VAL A 50 5.73 14.86 -3.89
CA VAL A 50 6.11 15.94 -4.81
C VAL A 50 4.86 16.58 -5.38
N THR A 51 4.70 17.89 -5.16
CA THR A 51 3.58 18.70 -5.66
C THR A 51 4.06 19.93 -6.42
N ALA A 52 3.16 20.61 -7.12
CA ALA A 52 3.45 21.89 -7.75
C ALA A 52 3.69 22.99 -6.69
N ALA A 53 4.64 23.90 -6.94
CA ALA A 53 4.94 25.00 -6.02
C ALA A 53 3.96 26.18 -6.10
N GLN A 54 3.13 26.27 -7.14
CA GLN A 54 2.12 27.31 -7.37
C GLN A 54 0.93 26.70 -8.14
N ASP A 55 -0.27 27.29 -8.03
CA ASP A 55 -1.54 26.91 -8.72
C ASP A 55 -1.46 26.81 -10.26
N GLY A 56 -0.30 27.05 -10.85
CA GLY A 56 -0.05 26.95 -12.28
C GLY A 56 0.18 25.52 -12.73
N ALA A 57 -0.89 24.73 -12.91
CA ALA A 57 -1.00 23.60 -13.84
C ALA A 57 0.20 22.64 -14.01
N VAL A 58 1.04 22.47 -12.98
CA VAL A 58 2.03 21.39 -12.94
C VAL A 58 1.29 20.16 -12.45
N GLY A 59 0.54 19.52 -13.35
CA GLY A 59 -0.24 18.33 -13.02
C GLY A 59 0.63 17.11 -12.69
N VAL A 60 -0.03 16.03 -12.27
CA VAL A 60 0.58 14.73 -11.95
C VAL A 60 1.63 14.32 -12.98
N ALA A 61 1.30 14.41 -14.28
CA ALA A 61 2.21 14.04 -15.37
C ALA A 61 3.53 14.85 -15.42
N SER A 62 3.53 16.09 -14.97
CA SER A 62 4.77 16.88 -14.83
C SER A 62 5.56 16.51 -13.59
N ALA A 63 4.90 16.21 -12.47
CA ALA A 63 5.57 15.71 -11.27
C ALA A 63 6.23 14.35 -11.53
N VAL A 64 5.54 13.43 -12.21
CA VAL A 64 6.10 12.14 -12.68
C VAL A 64 7.37 12.35 -13.49
N ARG A 65 7.33 13.22 -14.52
CA ARG A 65 8.50 13.48 -15.38
C ARG A 65 9.66 14.08 -14.59
N ALA A 66 9.38 14.97 -13.64
CA ALA A 66 10.42 15.59 -12.82
C ALA A 66 11.10 14.56 -11.90
N VAL A 67 10.33 13.69 -11.24
CA VAL A 67 10.84 12.59 -10.42
C VAL A 67 11.72 11.65 -11.24
N LEU A 68 11.24 11.21 -12.40
CA LEU A 68 11.99 10.30 -13.28
C LEU A 68 13.27 10.95 -13.81
N ALA A 69 13.23 12.23 -14.19
CA ALA A 69 14.40 12.98 -14.65
C ALA A 69 15.46 13.16 -13.54
N ALA A 70 15.04 13.20 -12.27
CA ALA A 70 15.93 13.24 -11.11
C ALA A 70 16.47 11.85 -10.70
N GLY A 71 16.13 10.79 -11.45
CA GLY A 71 16.56 9.42 -11.15
C GLY A 71 15.78 8.74 -10.03
N GLY A 72 14.60 9.25 -9.69
CA GLY A 72 13.68 8.63 -8.75
C GLY A 72 12.70 7.64 -9.39
N ALA A 73 11.89 7.03 -8.53
CA ALA A 73 10.77 6.17 -8.90
C ALA A 73 9.46 6.77 -8.38
N VAL A 74 8.38 6.65 -9.14
CA VAL A 74 7.04 7.06 -8.70
C VAL A 74 6.35 5.86 -8.07
N ASP A 75 5.89 6.02 -6.84
CA ASP A 75 5.22 4.99 -6.06
C ASP A 75 3.70 5.04 -6.28
N ALA A 76 3.12 6.24 -6.28
CA ALA A 76 1.71 6.46 -6.56
C ALA A 76 1.41 7.86 -7.10
N GLU A 77 0.36 7.98 -7.92
CA GLU A 77 -0.18 9.26 -8.34
C GLU A 77 -1.14 9.83 -7.29
N LEU A 78 -1.00 11.13 -7.01
CA LEU A 78 -1.80 11.86 -6.02
C LEU A 78 -2.54 13.05 -6.67
N PRO A 79 -3.51 12.81 -7.58
CA PRO A 79 -4.28 13.86 -8.24
C PRO A 79 -4.97 14.84 -7.28
N LEU A 80 -5.34 14.42 -6.06
CA LEU A 80 -5.94 15.28 -5.03
C LEU A 80 -5.08 16.51 -4.71
N VAL A 81 -3.76 16.34 -4.72
CA VAL A 81 -2.78 17.41 -4.48
C VAL A 81 -2.00 17.77 -5.73
N GLY A 82 -2.46 17.32 -6.91
CA GLY A 82 -1.79 17.52 -8.19
C GLY A 82 -0.36 16.98 -8.23
N GLY A 83 -0.07 15.93 -7.46
CA GLY A 83 1.29 15.46 -7.18
C GLY A 83 1.49 13.96 -7.32
N VAL A 84 2.61 13.48 -6.78
CA VAL A 84 2.96 12.05 -6.72
C VAL A 84 3.63 11.72 -5.38
N SER A 85 3.42 10.51 -4.89
CA SER A 85 4.32 9.86 -3.94
C SER A 85 5.45 9.20 -4.70
N ALA A 86 6.68 9.38 -4.25
CA ALA A 86 7.87 8.95 -4.98
C ALA A 86 9.05 8.67 -4.05
N THR A 87 9.98 7.89 -4.58
CA THR A 87 11.28 7.62 -3.99
C THR A 87 12.35 8.37 -4.78
N LEU A 88 13.13 9.23 -4.12
CA LEU A 88 14.24 9.99 -4.74
C LEU A 88 15.60 9.53 -4.19
N PRO A 89 16.67 9.53 -5.01
CA PRO A 89 18.03 9.43 -4.49
C PRO A 89 18.34 10.56 -3.50
N ALA A 90 19.06 10.26 -2.41
CA ALA A 90 19.45 11.27 -1.43
C ALA A 90 20.24 12.41 -2.08
N GLY A 91 19.82 13.64 -1.81
CA GLY A 91 20.41 14.84 -2.40
C GLY A 91 19.92 15.17 -3.82
N ALA A 92 18.97 14.41 -4.38
CA ALA A 92 18.29 14.79 -5.62
C ALA A 92 17.58 16.14 -5.45
N VAL A 93 17.76 17.03 -6.44
CA VAL A 93 17.15 18.36 -6.44
C VAL A 93 16.16 18.42 -7.60
N LEU A 94 14.89 18.68 -7.27
CA LEU A 94 13.86 18.95 -8.26
C LEU A 94 13.83 20.44 -8.63
N PRO A 95 13.31 20.80 -9.81
CA PRO A 95 13.14 22.20 -10.19
C PRO A 95 12.33 23.00 -9.16
N PRO A 96 12.60 24.31 -8.97
CA PRO A 96 11.92 25.13 -7.96
C PRO A 96 10.42 25.31 -8.21
N SER A 97 9.91 24.87 -9.36
CA SER A 97 8.48 24.76 -9.65
C SER A 97 7.78 23.62 -8.87
N PHE A 98 8.53 22.78 -8.16
CA PHE A 98 8.02 21.70 -7.34
C PHE A 98 8.32 21.92 -5.87
N VAL A 99 7.39 21.50 -5.02
CA VAL A 99 7.57 21.36 -3.58
C VAL A 99 7.79 19.88 -3.29
N VAL A 100 8.82 19.60 -2.50
CA VAL A 100 9.17 18.25 -2.05
C VAL A 100 8.94 18.21 -0.55
N ALA A 101 7.95 17.44 -0.13
CA ALA A 101 7.68 17.16 1.27
C ALA A 101 8.14 15.73 1.59
N GLU A 102 8.69 15.51 2.78
CA GLU A 102 8.99 14.15 3.25
C GLU A 102 7.69 13.36 3.45
N ASP A 103 7.67 12.10 3.03
CA ASP A 103 6.59 11.17 3.34
C ASP A 103 6.71 10.70 4.80
N ARG A 104 6.38 11.61 5.72
CA ARG A 104 6.65 11.42 7.15
C ARG A 104 5.84 10.26 7.72
N PRO A 105 6.45 9.41 8.56
CA PRO A 105 5.73 8.38 9.28
C PRO A 105 4.71 9.02 10.23
N MET A 106 3.56 8.38 10.36
CA MET A 106 2.45 8.75 11.22
C MET A 106 2.05 7.53 12.04
N HIS A 107 1.63 7.74 13.28
CA HIS A 107 1.07 6.67 14.12
C HIS A 107 -0.29 7.10 14.64
N LEU A 108 -1.24 6.17 14.66
CA LEU A 108 -2.54 6.44 15.24
C LEU A 108 -2.43 6.61 16.75
N ALA A 109 -3.09 7.64 17.26
CA ALA A 109 -3.10 7.95 18.67
C ALA A 109 -4.30 7.27 19.33
N GLY A 110 -4.05 6.21 20.10
CA GLY A 110 -5.05 5.52 20.90
C GLY A 110 -4.62 5.38 22.35
N THR A 111 -5.59 5.35 23.26
CA THR A 111 -5.35 4.90 24.64
C THR A 111 -6.48 3.99 25.07
N SER A 112 -6.16 2.93 25.80
CA SER A 112 -7.13 2.02 26.38
C SER A 112 -7.49 2.53 27.78
N ALA A 113 -8.73 2.94 28.01
CA ALA A 113 -9.21 3.31 29.33
C ALA A 113 -10.15 2.23 29.89
N ALA A 114 -9.75 1.58 30.98
CA ALA A 114 -10.62 0.69 31.74
C ALA A 114 -11.30 1.47 32.89
N GLY A 115 -12.63 1.31 33.05
CA GLY A 115 -13.34 1.78 34.24
C GLY A 115 -13.84 3.23 34.22
N VAL A 116 -13.94 3.88 33.05
CA VAL A 116 -14.63 5.17 32.93
C VAL A 116 -16.15 4.96 33.11
N ALA A 117 -16.83 5.89 33.77
CA ALA A 117 -18.28 5.83 33.95
C ALA A 117 -18.99 5.68 32.59
N ASN A 118 -19.87 4.67 32.48
CA ASN A 118 -20.63 4.34 31.27
C ASN A 118 -21.57 5.50 30.89
N SER A 119 -21.07 6.45 30.12
CA SER A 119 -21.85 7.51 29.49
C SER A 119 -21.57 7.47 27.99
N THR A 120 -22.62 7.36 27.18
CA THR A 120 -22.46 7.45 25.72
C THR A 120 -22.19 8.90 25.33
N VAL A 121 -21.55 9.11 24.18
CA VAL A 121 -21.36 10.45 23.61
C VAL A 121 -22.68 11.21 23.53
N ARG A 122 -23.79 10.51 23.19
CA ARG A 122 -25.14 11.07 23.19
C ARG A 122 -25.57 11.59 24.57
N GLN A 123 -25.34 10.80 25.63
CA GLN A 123 -25.71 11.17 26.99
C GLN A 123 -24.91 12.36 27.51
N VAL A 124 -23.60 12.40 27.23
CA VAL A 124 -22.72 13.52 27.65
C VAL A 124 -23.11 14.80 26.93
N LEU A 125 -23.40 14.73 25.63
CA LEU A 125 -23.75 15.89 24.81
C LEU A 125 -25.23 16.29 24.88
N GLY A 126 -26.06 15.56 25.64
CA GLY A 126 -27.50 15.80 25.73
C GLY A 126 -28.23 15.62 24.39
N MET A 127 -27.67 14.83 23.47
CA MET A 127 -28.30 14.55 22.19
C MET A 127 -29.43 13.54 22.39
N GLY A 128 -30.65 13.93 22.03
CA GLY A 128 -31.75 12.98 21.81
C GLY A 128 -31.45 12.06 20.63
N VAL A 129 -32.32 11.09 20.36
CA VAL A 129 -32.23 10.29 19.13
C VAL A 129 -32.74 11.17 17.97
N PRO A 130 -31.88 11.69 17.07
CA PRO A 130 -32.36 12.50 15.95
C PRO A 130 -33.20 11.63 15.01
N ALA A 131 -34.20 12.24 14.37
CA ALA A 131 -34.99 11.55 13.34
C ALA A 131 -34.06 11.04 12.22
N GLY A 132 -34.16 9.75 11.90
CA GLY A 132 -33.39 9.11 10.84
C GLY A 132 -32.05 8.51 11.26
N GLU A 133 -31.48 8.83 12.42
CA GLU A 133 -30.31 8.14 13.01
C GLU A 133 -29.07 7.96 12.09
N GLY A 134 -28.93 8.77 11.04
CA GLY A 134 -27.88 8.66 10.03
C GLY A 134 -28.22 7.79 8.82
N ALA A 135 -29.45 7.29 8.71
CA ALA A 135 -29.90 6.50 7.57
C ALA A 135 -29.68 7.24 6.24
N GLY A 136 -29.08 6.53 5.29
CA GLY A 136 -28.74 7.07 3.97
C GLY A 136 -27.47 7.94 3.94
N VAL A 137 -26.75 8.05 5.07
CA VAL A 137 -25.44 8.71 5.13
C VAL A 137 -24.35 7.66 5.25
N THR A 138 -23.32 7.80 4.44
CA THR A 138 -22.06 7.03 4.56
C THR A 138 -21.01 7.90 5.23
N VAL A 139 -20.35 7.38 6.25
CA VAL A 139 -19.23 8.03 6.94
C VAL A 139 -17.95 7.27 6.63
N ALA A 140 -16.98 7.94 6.01
CA ALA A 140 -15.67 7.37 5.76
C ALA A 140 -14.82 7.36 7.03
N VAL A 141 -14.27 6.20 7.37
CA VAL A 141 -13.34 5.99 8.48
C VAL A 141 -11.96 5.72 7.87
N VAL A 142 -11.10 6.74 7.87
CA VAL A 142 -9.73 6.66 7.34
C VAL A 142 -8.79 6.29 8.47
N ASP A 143 -8.56 4.99 8.68
CA ASP A 143 -8.00 4.45 9.92
C ASP A 143 -7.26 3.09 9.72
N THR A 144 -7.18 2.23 10.72
CA THR A 144 -6.49 0.91 10.66
C THR A 144 -7.29 -0.21 10.02
N GLY A 145 -8.49 0.08 9.54
CA GLY A 145 -9.46 -0.89 9.06
C GLY A 145 -10.72 -0.89 9.93
N VAL A 146 -11.76 -1.60 9.51
CA VAL A 146 -12.96 -1.83 10.32
C VAL A 146 -13.35 -3.30 10.22
N ASP A 147 -13.53 -3.97 11.36
CA ASP A 147 -14.07 -5.32 11.38
C ASP A 147 -15.59 -5.33 11.22
N GLU A 148 -16.11 -6.34 10.49
CA GLU A 148 -17.55 -6.63 10.43
C GLU A 148 -18.06 -7.23 11.75
N VAL A 149 -18.21 -6.37 12.76
CA VAL A 149 -18.86 -6.73 14.03
C VAL A 149 -20.38 -6.69 13.91
N ALA A 150 -21.09 -7.42 14.78
CA ALA A 150 -22.55 -7.48 14.75
C ALA A 150 -23.22 -6.10 14.84
N ASP A 151 -22.63 -5.17 15.61
CA ASP A 151 -23.10 -3.78 15.74
C ASP A 151 -23.02 -2.95 14.45
N LEU A 152 -22.30 -3.42 13.43
CA LEU A 152 -22.10 -2.77 12.12
C LEU A 152 -22.55 -3.67 10.95
N ALA A 153 -23.19 -4.80 11.24
CA ALA A 153 -23.45 -5.84 10.26
C ALA A 153 -24.21 -5.32 9.02
N GLY A 154 -23.67 -5.63 7.84
CA GLY A 154 -24.23 -5.23 6.54
C GLY A 154 -24.17 -3.74 6.25
N ARG A 155 -23.37 -2.97 7.02
CA ARG A 155 -23.23 -1.52 6.87
C ARG A 155 -21.77 -1.07 6.70
N VAL A 156 -20.83 -1.99 6.52
CA VAL A 156 -19.42 -1.67 6.23
C VAL A 156 -19.16 -1.97 4.76
N GLU A 157 -18.59 -1.00 4.05
CA GLU A 157 -18.02 -1.16 2.71
C GLU A 157 -16.51 -0.94 2.80
N HIS A 158 -15.71 -1.88 2.31
CA HIS A 158 -14.25 -1.78 2.35
C HIS A 158 -13.70 -1.13 1.07
N ALA A 159 -12.84 -0.13 1.25
CA ALA A 159 -12.15 0.60 0.20
C ALA A 159 -10.72 0.94 0.63
N GLY A 160 -10.04 0.00 1.29
CA GLY A 160 -8.70 0.15 1.84
C GLY A 160 -7.66 0.53 0.79
N VAL A 161 -6.63 1.23 1.28
CA VAL A 161 -5.42 1.56 0.50
C VAL A 161 -4.40 0.43 0.63
N ILE A 162 -4.29 -0.15 1.82
CA ILE A 162 -3.29 -1.19 2.13
C ILE A 162 -3.89 -2.60 2.31
N GLY A 163 -5.12 -2.80 1.84
CA GLY A 163 -5.85 -4.07 1.94
C GLY A 163 -7.20 -3.92 2.62
N ASP A 164 -8.02 -4.97 2.51
CA ASP A 164 -9.39 -5.05 3.03
C ASP A 164 -9.56 -6.22 4.02
N ASP A 165 -8.46 -6.67 4.64
CA ASP A 165 -8.42 -7.86 5.51
C ASP A 165 -8.96 -7.60 6.94
N GLY A 166 -9.75 -6.55 7.14
CA GLY A 166 -10.25 -6.11 8.45
C GLY A 166 -9.25 -5.27 9.25
N ASP A 167 -9.51 -5.13 10.56
CA ASP A 167 -8.80 -4.24 11.48
C ASP A 167 -7.91 -5.01 12.48
N GLU A 168 -6.66 -5.21 12.12
CA GLU A 168 -5.70 -5.95 12.95
C GLU A 168 -5.22 -5.14 14.17
N TYR A 169 -5.44 -3.83 14.19
CA TYR A 169 -5.04 -2.94 15.29
C TYR A 169 -6.20 -2.63 16.25
N GLY A 170 -7.43 -2.56 15.74
CA GLY A 170 -8.68 -2.39 16.51
C GLY A 170 -9.14 -0.93 16.70
N HIS A 171 -8.35 0.06 16.29
CA HIS A 171 -8.71 1.47 16.48
C HIS A 171 -9.83 1.92 15.53
N GLY A 172 -9.74 1.56 14.25
CA GLY A 172 -10.76 1.92 13.28
C GLY A 172 -12.12 1.29 13.58
N THR A 173 -12.14 0.03 14.05
CA THR A 173 -13.36 -0.63 14.54
C THR A 173 -13.94 0.05 15.75
N PHE A 174 -13.10 0.48 16.70
CA PHE A 174 -13.54 1.26 17.86
C PHE A 174 -14.16 2.59 17.43
N VAL A 175 -13.51 3.33 16.53
CA VAL A 175 -14.01 4.60 15.98
C VAL A 175 -15.32 4.39 15.23
N ALA A 176 -15.42 3.36 14.39
CA ALA A 176 -16.64 3.01 13.66
C ALA A 176 -17.81 2.69 14.60
N GLY A 177 -17.54 1.99 15.71
CA GLY A 177 -18.55 1.75 16.76
C GLY A 177 -19.07 3.03 17.42
N LEU A 178 -18.20 4.01 17.70
CA LEU A 178 -18.62 5.32 18.23
C LEU A 178 -19.52 6.08 17.25
N ILE A 179 -19.32 5.87 15.94
CA ILE A 179 -20.10 6.50 14.88
C ILE A 179 -21.40 5.75 14.67
N ALA A 180 -21.36 4.49 14.22
CA ALA A 180 -22.49 3.78 13.63
C ALA A 180 -22.86 2.46 14.34
N GLY A 181 -22.28 2.15 15.50
CA GLY A 181 -22.68 0.98 16.27
C GLY A 181 -24.16 1.05 16.64
N ASP A 182 -24.95 0.03 16.29
CA ASP A 182 -26.37 -0.03 16.66
C ASP A 182 -26.62 -0.42 18.13
N GLY A 183 -25.56 -0.82 18.83
CA GLY A 183 -25.59 -1.19 20.23
C GLY A 183 -26.20 -2.56 20.49
N SER A 184 -26.48 -3.38 19.46
CA SER A 184 -27.08 -4.71 19.61
C SER A 184 -26.27 -5.64 20.53
N LEU A 185 -24.94 -5.61 20.45
CA LEU A 185 -24.01 -6.35 21.32
C LEU A 185 -24.06 -5.91 22.79
N SER A 186 -24.59 -4.71 23.05
CA SER A 186 -24.67 -4.12 24.38
C SER A 186 -26.08 -4.02 24.95
N GLY A 187 -27.09 -4.56 24.24
CA GLY A 187 -28.50 -4.37 24.58
C GLY A 187 -28.96 -2.91 24.48
N GLY A 188 -28.38 -2.16 23.53
CA GLY A 188 -28.67 -0.74 23.29
C GLY A 188 -27.92 0.25 24.19
N ARG A 189 -27.02 -0.22 25.05
CA ARG A 189 -26.29 0.65 26.00
C ARG A 189 -25.22 1.50 25.34
N TYR A 190 -24.55 0.97 24.32
CA TYR A 190 -23.42 1.60 23.62
C TYR A 190 -23.75 1.80 22.14
N ALA A 191 -24.88 2.46 21.86
CA ALA A 191 -25.18 2.91 20.51
C ALA A 191 -24.31 4.12 20.13
N GLY A 192 -23.84 4.13 18.89
CA GLY A 192 -23.08 5.22 18.29
C GLY A 192 -23.89 6.49 18.10
N VAL A 193 -23.24 7.54 17.62
CA VAL A 193 -23.89 8.83 17.36
C VAL A 193 -24.89 8.76 16.20
N ALA A 194 -24.64 7.94 15.19
CA ALA A 194 -25.47 7.70 14.01
C ALA A 194 -25.63 6.18 13.70
N PRO A 195 -26.38 5.43 14.53
CA PRO A 195 -26.56 3.97 14.43
C PRO A 195 -27.02 3.41 13.09
N ALA A 196 -27.73 4.22 12.29
CA ALA A 196 -28.26 3.82 10.99
C ALA A 196 -27.38 4.26 9.81
N ALA A 197 -26.22 4.89 10.06
CA ALA A 197 -25.26 5.24 9.03
C ALA A 197 -24.52 4.00 8.49
N SER A 198 -24.03 4.11 7.26
CA SER A 198 -23.07 3.19 6.67
C SER A 198 -21.65 3.68 6.92
N ILE A 199 -20.70 2.75 7.00
CA ILE A 199 -19.26 3.02 7.15
C ILE A 199 -18.57 2.67 5.85
N LEU A 200 -17.79 3.61 5.33
CA LEU A 200 -16.79 3.34 4.31
C LEU A 200 -15.45 3.15 5.02
N ASP A 201 -14.97 1.91 5.10
CA ASP A 201 -13.69 1.56 5.69
C ASP A 201 -12.56 1.88 4.71
N VAL A 202 -11.74 2.86 5.07
CA VAL A 202 -10.58 3.30 4.29
C VAL A 202 -9.32 3.02 5.11
N ARG A 203 -8.89 1.77 5.10
CA ARG A 203 -7.67 1.32 5.77
C ARG A 203 -6.42 1.99 5.18
N VAL A 204 -5.73 2.80 5.98
CA VAL A 204 -4.47 3.50 5.65
C VAL A 204 -3.34 3.21 6.63
N ALA A 205 -3.60 2.45 7.69
CA ALA A 205 -2.63 2.11 8.72
C ALA A 205 -2.57 0.59 8.97
N ASP A 206 -1.37 0.09 9.23
CA ASP A 206 -1.09 -1.33 9.41
C ASP A 206 -1.48 -1.86 10.81
N SER A 207 -1.16 -3.13 11.07
CA SER A 207 -1.44 -3.81 12.35
C SER A 207 -0.68 -3.26 13.55
N GLU A 208 0.33 -2.40 13.34
CA GLU A 208 1.03 -1.69 14.40
C GLU A 208 0.50 -0.24 14.56
N GLY A 209 -0.54 0.13 13.80
CA GLY A 209 -1.08 1.48 13.76
C GLY A 209 -0.17 2.47 13.05
N SER A 210 0.75 1.98 12.22
CA SER A 210 1.70 2.79 11.45
C SER A 210 1.11 3.17 10.11
N SER A 211 1.35 4.42 9.71
CA SER A 211 0.95 4.98 8.41
C SER A 211 1.98 6.00 7.95
N ASN A 212 1.73 6.66 6.83
CA ASN A 212 2.51 7.78 6.35
C ASN A 212 1.60 8.78 5.62
N LEU A 213 2.16 9.95 5.29
CA LEU A 213 1.41 11.02 4.63
C LEU A 213 0.81 10.54 3.30
N SER A 214 1.56 9.79 2.49
CA SER A 214 1.10 9.36 1.17
C SER A 214 -0.07 8.38 1.25
N LEU A 215 -0.07 7.44 2.20
CA LEU A 215 -1.18 6.51 2.45
C LEU A 215 -2.45 7.24 2.88
N VAL A 216 -2.35 8.25 3.75
CA VAL A 216 -3.50 9.07 4.15
C VAL A 216 -4.05 9.85 2.95
N LEU A 217 -3.18 10.44 2.11
CA LEU A 217 -3.62 11.14 0.90
C LEU A 217 -4.29 10.20 -0.10
N LEU A 218 -3.79 8.98 -0.26
CA LEU A 218 -4.43 7.93 -1.06
C LEU A 218 -5.80 7.54 -0.47
N GLY A 219 -5.92 7.48 0.85
CA GLY A 219 -7.18 7.23 1.54
C GLY A 219 -8.21 8.32 1.25
N LEU A 220 -7.83 9.59 1.36
CA LEU A 220 -8.71 10.71 1.01
C LEU A 220 -9.14 10.68 -0.47
N GLN A 221 -8.26 10.22 -1.37
CA GLN A 221 -8.63 10.01 -2.78
C GLN A 221 -9.67 8.90 -2.95
N LYS A 222 -9.56 7.80 -2.21
CA LYS A 222 -10.57 6.73 -2.21
C LYS A 222 -11.93 7.27 -1.75
N VAL A 223 -11.95 8.10 -0.70
CA VAL A 223 -13.18 8.76 -0.24
C VAL A 223 -13.81 9.61 -1.34
N LEU A 224 -13.03 10.48 -1.98
CA LEU A 224 -13.55 11.36 -3.04
C LEU A 224 -14.00 10.60 -4.30
N ALA A 225 -13.41 9.43 -4.57
CA ALA A 225 -13.81 8.58 -5.69
C ALA A 225 -15.11 7.80 -5.41
N HIS A 226 -15.53 7.68 -4.15
CA HIS A 226 -16.73 6.93 -3.74
C HIS A 226 -18.02 7.72 -3.95
N GLY A 227 -18.02 9.05 -3.76
CA GLY A 227 -19.20 9.90 -4.01
C GLY A 227 -19.15 11.30 -3.43
#